data_AF-A0A935JUQ3-F1
#
_entry.id   AF-A0A935JUQ3-F1
#
_cell.length_a   1.000
_cell.length_b   1.000
_cell.length_c   1.000
_cell.angle_alpha   90.00
_cell.angle_beta   90.00
_cell.angle_gamma   90.00
#
_symmetry.space_group_name_H-M   'P 1'
#
loop_
_entity.id
_entity.type
_entity.pdbx_description
1 polymer ?
#
loop_
_entity_poly.entity_id
_entity_poly.type
_entity_poly.pdbx_seq_one_letter_code
_entity_poly.pdbx_strand_id
1 'polypeptide(L)'
;MDNLIKDTATLELFCWLEAGADLPGWDILKGSPFGGTLASPEGGEPTPGDQLISVQNYFAEYHLEYFRQRRYNHFPSRLHALLLFATRTDAMTFRLKHPQRVFAKNLACAQTKGPYICSFHDASWLDYLRLPHSLSLSALDEVAEHYWSGRTVEEVGLMFMNEPWQDPPVIEALYQGTLEPVWGHANQSGWLPGFN
;
A
#
# COMPACT_ATOMS: atom_id res chain seq x y z
N MET A 1 -12.90 -13.98 7.90
CA MET A 1 -13.71 -13.10 7.02
C MET A 1 -13.10 -13.20 5.64
N ASP A 2 -13.90 -13.24 4.58
CA ASP A 2 -13.35 -13.15 3.24
C ASP A 2 -12.82 -11.72 3.05
N ASN A 3 -11.53 -11.57 2.73
CA ASN A 3 -10.89 -10.28 2.50
C ASN A 3 -11.05 -9.81 1.05
N LEU A 4 -11.94 -10.44 0.27
CA LEU A 4 -12.40 -10.03 -1.05
C LEU A 4 -13.84 -9.49 -1.00
N ILE A 5 -14.06 -8.36 -1.67
CA ILE A 5 -15.40 -7.84 -1.96
C ILE A 5 -15.54 -7.69 -3.48
N LYS A 6 -16.68 -8.17 -4.00
CA LYS A 6 -17.14 -7.93 -5.37
C LYS A 6 -18.56 -7.39 -5.27
N ASP A 7 -18.73 -6.08 -5.42
CA ASP A 7 -20.00 -5.44 -5.14
C ASP A 7 -20.15 -4.14 -5.94
N THR A 8 -21.28 -3.48 -5.73
CA THR A 8 -21.70 -2.18 -6.21
C THR A 8 -22.06 -1.23 -5.07
N ALA A 9 -22.16 -1.75 -3.83
CA ALA A 9 -22.41 -0.95 -2.64
C ALA A 9 -21.29 0.07 -2.42
N THR A 10 -21.64 1.32 -2.09
CA THR A 10 -20.68 2.39 -1.89
C THR A 10 -19.70 2.06 -0.76
N LEU A 11 -18.41 2.03 -1.09
CA LEU A 11 -17.31 2.04 -0.13
C LEU A 11 -16.57 3.36 -0.19
N GLU A 12 -16.08 3.80 0.97
CA GLU A 12 -15.15 4.92 1.09
C GLU A 12 -13.74 4.38 1.29
N LEU A 13 -12.81 4.87 0.48
CA LEU A 13 -11.40 4.50 0.50
C LEU A 13 -10.54 5.76 0.53
N PHE A 14 -9.33 5.65 1.08
CA PHE A 14 -8.49 6.81 1.34
C PHE A 14 -7.17 6.73 0.58
N CYS A 15 -6.64 7.87 0.12
CA CYS A 15 -5.32 7.93 -0.50
C CYS A 15 -4.63 9.27 -0.26
N TRP A 16 -3.31 9.26 -0.34
CA TRP A 16 -2.48 10.47 -0.25
C TRP A 16 -2.19 10.99 -1.65
N LEU A 17 -2.56 12.23 -1.94
CA LEU A 17 -2.44 12.87 -3.26
C LEU A 17 -1.62 14.16 -3.19
N GLU A 18 -0.88 14.44 -4.25
CA GLU A 18 -0.26 15.75 -4.42
C GLU A 18 -1.31 16.87 -4.46
N ALA A 19 -0.91 18.09 -4.10
CA ALA A 19 -1.81 19.23 -4.16
C ALA A 19 -2.33 19.46 -5.60
N GLY A 20 -3.66 19.42 -5.78
CA GLY A 20 -4.29 19.59 -7.08
C GLY A 20 -4.28 18.36 -7.98
N ALA A 21 -3.79 17.20 -7.50
CA ALA A 21 -3.89 15.95 -8.25
C ALA A 21 -5.32 15.38 -8.22
N ASP A 22 -5.73 14.81 -9.34
CA ASP A 22 -6.96 14.03 -9.43
C ASP A 22 -6.84 12.70 -8.69
N LEU A 23 -7.98 12.09 -8.37
CA LEU A 23 -8.00 10.71 -7.88
C LEU A 23 -7.27 9.79 -8.86
N PRO A 24 -6.55 8.76 -8.37
CA PRO A 24 -5.90 7.82 -9.24
C PRO A 24 -6.98 7.09 -10.04
N GLY A 25 -6.97 7.27 -11.36
CA GLY A 25 -7.82 6.51 -12.25
C GLY A 25 -7.32 5.08 -12.38
N TRP A 26 -8.22 4.16 -12.75
CA TRP A 26 -7.83 2.84 -13.25
C TRP A 26 -7.11 3.00 -14.59
N ASP A 27 -5.82 3.33 -14.53
CA ASP A 27 -4.89 3.29 -15.64
C ASP A 27 -3.75 2.35 -15.23
N ILE A 28 -3.56 1.29 -16.02
CA ILE A 28 -2.59 0.21 -15.79
C ILE A 28 -1.17 0.75 -15.56
N LEU A 29 -0.86 1.95 -16.04
CA LEU A 29 0.45 2.60 -15.91
C LEU A 29 0.59 3.52 -14.68
N LYS A 30 -0.51 3.91 -14.02
CA LYS A 30 -0.50 4.89 -12.92
C LYS A 30 -0.61 4.29 -11.51
N GLY A 31 -1.07 3.04 -11.39
CA GLY A 31 -1.19 2.33 -10.11
C GLY A 31 0.03 1.50 -9.69
N SER A 32 1.05 1.42 -10.55
CA SER A 32 2.20 0.53 -10.31
C SER A 32 3.04 1.00 -9.11
N PRO A 33 3.39 0.10 -8.17
CA PRO A 33 4.31 0.42 -7.07
C PRO A 33 5.70 0.85 -7.57
N PHE A 34 5.99 0.65 -8.86
CA PHE A 34 7.25 1.00 -9.51
C PHE A 34 7.27 2.38 -10.17
N GLY A 35 6.13 3.08 -10.27
CA GLY A 35 6.02 4.34 -11.01
C GLY A 35 6.94 5.48 -10.51
N GLY A 36 7.40 5.39 -9.26
CA GLY A 36 8.32 6.36 -8.65
C GLY A 36 9.74 5.85 -8.36
N THR A 37 10.05 4.58 -8.64
CA THR A 37 11.29 3.95 -8.12
C THR A 37 12.52 4.12 -9.02
N LEU A 38 12.36 4.74 -10.18
CA LEU A 38 13.47 4.99 -11.13
C LEU A 38 14.02 6.43 -11.08
N ALA A 39 13.44 7.31 -10.28
CA ALA A 39 13.97 8.63 -9.99
C ALA A 39 14.40 8.68 -8.52
N SER A 40 15.59 9.20 -8.22
CA SER A 40 15.98 9.46 -6.83
C SER A 40 14.90 10.31 -6.15
N PRO A 41 14.65 10.15 -4.83
CA PRO A 41 13.64 10.94 -4.10
C PRO A 41 13.76 12.46 -4.29
N GLU A 42 14.96 12.93 -4.67
CA GLU A 42 15.31 14.34 -4.89
C GLU A 42 15.51 14.72 -6.38
N GLY A 43 15.20 13.85 -7.34
CA GLY A 43 15.31 14.16 -8.78
C GLY A 43 16.75 14.18 -9.34
N GLY A 44 17.60 13.27 -8.88
CA GLY A 44 18.98 13.06 -9.36
C GLY A 44 19.24 11.64 -9.88
N GLU A 45 20.50 11.32 -10.23
CA GLU A 45 20.90 9.95 -10.57
C GLU A 45 20.71 9.01 -9.36
N PRO A 46 20.23 7.76 -9.55
CA PRO A 46 20.03 6.80 -8.48
C PRO A 46 21.33 6.51 -7.74
N THR A 47 21.35 6.68 -6.43
CA THR A 47 22.48 6.24 -5.61
C THR A 47 22.48 4.71 -5.49
N PRO A 48 23.61 4.06 -5.14
CA PRO A 48 23.64 2.61 -4.90
C PRO A 48 22.65 2.15 -3.81
N GLY A 49 22.35 3.01 -2.83
CA GLY A 49 21.32 2.75 -1.82
C GLY A 49 19.91 2.71 -2.41
N ASP A 50 19.61 3.62 -3.33
CA ASP A 50 18.32 3.66 -4.05
C ASP A 50 18.13 2.41 -4.92
N GLN A 51 19.21 1.92 -5.55
CA GLN A 51 19.20 0.70 -6.35
C GLN A 51 18.88 -0.54 -5.49
N LEU A 52 19.45 -0.65 -4.30
CA LEU A 52 19.20 -1.78 -3.40
C LEU A 52 17.74 -1.81 -2.94
N ILE A 53 17.17 -0.66 -2.57
CA ILE A 53 15.77 -0.52 -2.17
C ILE A 53 14.85 -0.86 -3.35
N SER A 54 15.18 -0.40 -4.56
CA SER A 54 14.42 -0.73 -5.77
C SER A 54 14.42 -2.24 -6.04
N VAL A 55 15.56 -2.91 -5.89
CA VAL A 55 15.67 -4.37 -6.07
C VAL A 55 14.88 -5.12 -5.02
N GLN A 56 14.96 -4.74 -3.75
CA GLN A 56 14.16 -5.35 -2.68
C GLN A 56 12.65 -5.20 -2.92
N ASN A 57 12.20 -4.01 -3.31
CA ASN A 57 10.80 -3.77 -3.66
C ASN A 57 10.37 -4.61 -4.86
N TYR A 58 11.22 -4.71 -5.89
CA TYR A 58 10.96 -5.56 -7.04
C TYR A 58 10.79 -7.03 -6.65
N PHE A 59 11.70 -7.56 -5.83
CA PHE A 59 11.61 -8.94 -5.36
C PHE A 59 10.35 -9.20 -4.53
N ALA A 60 9.99 -8.29 -3.62
CA ALA A 60 8.78 -8.41 -2.82
C ALA A 60 7.51 -8.45 -3.69
N GLU A 61 7.35 -7.50 -4.60
CA GLU A 61 6.17 -7.44 -5.48
C GLU A 61 6.13 -8.60 -6.47
N TYR A 62 7.29 -9.01 -7.02
CA TYR A 62 7.37 -10.18 -7.92
C TYR A 62 6.94 -11.46 -7.20
N HIS A 63 7.44 -11.70 -5.98
CA HIS A 63 7.10 -12.90 -5.22
C HIS A 63 5.62 -12.93 -4.82
N LEU A 64 5.09 -11.79 -4.36
CA LEU A 64 3.67 -11.66 -4.05
C LEU A 64 2.80 -11.94 -5.29
N GLU A 65 3.12 -11.38 -6.44
CA GLU A 65 2.36 -11.62 -7.68
C GLU A 65 2.48 -13.08 -8.16
N TYR A 66 3.69 -13.66 -8.11
CA TYR A 66 3.92 -15.06 -8.46
C TYR A 66 3.04 -16.01 -7.63
N PHE A 67 2.94 -15.74 -6.32
CA PHE A 67 2.15 -16.53 -5.39
C PHE A 67 0.65 -16.31 -5.61
N ARG A 68 0.23 -15.06 -5.82
CA ARG A 68 -1.15 -14.69 -6.15
C ARG A 68 -1.67 -15.45 -7.35
N GLN A 69 -0.92 -15.45 -8.46
CA GLN A 69 -1.33 -16.10 -9.71
C GLN A 69 -1.61 -17.60 -9.54
N ARG A 70 -0.94 -18.26 -8.58
CA ARG A 70 -1.07 -19.71 -8.35
C ARG A 70 -2.16 -20.07 -7.35
N ARG A 71 -2.27 -19.31 -6.25
CA ARG A 71 -3.12 -19.68 -5.10
C ARG A 71 -4.27 -18.73 -4.85
N TYR A 72 -4.15 -17.48 -5.30
CA TYR A 72 -5.10 -16.40 -5.02
C TYR A 72 -5.46 -15.57 -6.26
N ASN A 73 -5.61 -16.23 -7.41
CA ASN A 73 -5.80 -15.59 -8.71
C ASN A 73 -7.10 -14.77 -8.83
N HIS A 74 -8.03 -14.95 -7.89
CA HIS A 74 -9.29 -14.24 -7.76
C HIS A 74 -9.14 -12.84 -7.12
N PHE A 75 -8.04 -12.56 -6.45
CA PHE A 75 -7.73 -11.21 -5.95
C PHE A 75 -7.17 -10.31 -7.05
N PRO A 76 -7.43 -9.00 -6.98
CA PRO A 76 -6.71 -7.99 -7.75
C PRO A 76 -5.19 -8.13 -7.64
N SER A 77 -4.49 -7.93 -8.75
CA SER A 77 -3.02 -7.85 -8.73
C SER A 77 -2.59 -6.50 -8.18
N ARG A 78 -1.67 -6.49 -7.21
CA ARG A 78 -1.04 -5.25 -6.69
C ARG A 78 -0.36 -4.43 -7.78
N LEU A 79 0.12 -5.08 -8.85
CA LEU A 79 0.80 -4.42 -9.96
C LEU A 79 -0.13 -3.57 -10.82
N HIS A 80 -1.43 -3.85 -10.76
CA HIS A 80 -2.44 -3.23 -11.64
C HIS A 80 -3.58 -2.57 -10.85
N ALA A 81 -3.76 -2.93 -9.59
CA ALA A 81 -4.77 -2.38 -8.71
C ALA A 81 -4.41 -0.96 -8.26
N LEU A 82 -5.45 -0.18 -7.97
CA LEU A 82 -5.28 1.04 -7.19
C LEU A 82 -4.98 0.66 -5.74
N LEU A 83 -3.86 1.16 -5.22
CA LEU A 83 -3.48 1.00 -3.82
C LEU A 83 -4.09 2.16 -3.02
N LEU A 84 -5.07 1.84 -2.19
CA LEU A 84 -5.77 2.78 -1.31
C LEU A 84 -5.69 2.26 0.13
N PHE A 85 -6.23 3.00 1.08
CA PHE A 85 -6.39 2.58 2.47
C PHE A 85 -7.86 2.30 2.77
N ALA A 86 -8.11 1.24 3.54
CA ALA A 86 -9.46 0.83 3.90
C ALA A 86 -10.16 1.88 4.76
N THR A 87 -9.42 2.54 5.66
CA THR A 87 -9.96 3.59 6.52
C THR A 87 -9.03 4.80 6.60
N ARG A 88 -9.59 5.91 7.12
CA ARG A 88 -8.78 7.08 7.48
C ARG A 88 -7.72 6.74 8.52
N THR A 89 -8.03 5.86 9.47
CA THR A 89 -7.08 5.42 10.50
C THR A 89 -5.88 4.73 9.85
N ASP A 90 -6.11 3.80 8.92
CA ASP A 90 -5.04 3.12 8.18
C ASP A 90 -4.14 4.10 7.44
N ALA A 91 -4.75 5.07 6.73
CA ALA A 91 -4.00 6.09 6.00
C ALA A 91 -3.14 6.98 6.92
N MET A 92 -3.64 7.31 8.11
CA MET A 92 -2.92 8.11 9.11
C MET A 92 -1.81 7.30 9.80
N THR A 93 -2.07 6.03 10.13
CA THR A 93 -1.04 5.11 10.65
C THR A 93 0.08 4.94 9.63
N PHE A 94 -0.26 4.75 8.35
CA PHE A 94 0.72 4.71 7.27
C PHE A 94 1.58 5.98 7.21
N ARG A 95 0.97 7.16 7.37
CA ARG A 95 1.70 8.43 7.42
C ARG A 95 2.68 8.50 8.60
N LEU A 96 2.30 7.98 9.76
CA LEU A 96 3.18 7.94 10.92
C LEU A 96 4.39 7.02 10.69
N LYS A 97 4.16 5.85 10.08
CA LYS A 97 5.21 4.87 9.76
C LYS A 97 6.13 5.32 8.61
N HIS A 98 5.56 6.02 7.62
CA HIS A 98 6.23 6.37 6.36
C HIS A 98 6.10 7.85 5.99
N PRO A 99 6.52 8.80 6.85
CA PRO A 99 6.27 10.22 6.65
C PRO A 99 6.81 10.76 5.32
N GLN A 100 7.95 10.25 4.87
CA GLN A 100 8.60 10.61 3.60
C GLN A 100 7.77 10.20 2.36
N ARG A 101 6.96 9.13 2.43
CA ARG A 101 6.15 8.66 1.29
C ARG A 101 4.92 9.52 1.03
N VAL A 102 4.51 10.29 2.04
CA VAL A 102 3.30 11.11 2.04
C VAL A 102 3.58 12.59 2.31
N PHE A 103 4.86 12.96 2.34
CA PHE A 103 5.28 14.35 2.52
C PHE A 103 4.66 15.22 1.42
N ALA A 104 4.18 16.42 1.80
CA ALA A 104 3.48 17.36 0.93
C ALA A 104 2.17 16.86 0.27
N LYS A 105 1.70 15.65 0.59
CA LYS A 105 0.44 15.11 0.10
C LYS A 105 -0.73 15.42 1.03
N ASN A 106 -1.92 15.56 0.45
CA ASN A 106 -3.19 15.70 1.14
C ASN A 106 -3.91 14.36 1.18
N LEU A 107 -4.59 14.09 2.30
CA LEU A 107 -5.45 12.92 2.41
C LEU A 107 -6.77 13.20 1.68
N ALA A 108 -7.07 12.37 0.69
CA ALA A 108 -8.33 12.39 -0.04
C ALA A 108 -9.20 11.19 0.34
N CYS A 109 -10.51 11.40 0.38
CA CYS A 109 -11.51 10.34 0.46
C CYS A 109 -12.12 10.13 -0.93
N ALA A 110 -12.19 8.87 -1.35
CA ALA A 110 -12.73 8.43 -2.62
C ALA A 110 -13.90 7.48 -2.38
N GLN A 111 -15.00 7.67 -3.10
CA GLN A 111 -16.15 6.77 -3.09
C GLN A 111 -16.15 5.90 -4.34
N THR A 112 -16.52 4.63 -4.17
CA THR A 112 -16.68 3.70 -5.29
C THR A 112 -17.89 4.08 -6.14
N LYS A 113 -17.76 3.96 -7.46
CA LYS A 113 -18.86 4.15 -8.41
C LYS A 113 -19.04 2.92 -9.30
N GLY A 114 -20.22 2.32 -9.23
CA GLY A 114 -20.57 1.14 -10.01
C GLY A 114 -19.88 -0.14 -9.51
N PRO A 115 -19.82 -1.18 -10.34
CA PRO A 115 -19.22 -2.46 -9.97
C PRO A 115 -17.72 -2.33 -9.71
N TYR A 116 -17.24 -2.99 -8.66
CA TYR A 116 -15.82 -3.06 -8.34
C TYR A 116 -15.42 -4.42 -7.77
N ILE A 117 -14.11 -4.63 -7.75
CA ILE A 117 -13.42 -5.69 -6.99
C ILE A 117 -12.47 -4.99 -6.03
N CYS A 118 -12.53 -5.33 -4.75
CA CYS A 118 -11.67 -4.77 -3.72
C CYS A 118 -11.16 -5.89 -2.82
N SER A 119 -9.85 -5.94 -2.55
CA SER A 119 -9.30 -6.86 -1.54
C SER A 119 -8.48 -6.11 -0.50
N PHE A 120 -8.54 -6.59 0.74
CA PHE A 120 -7.91 -5.95 1.89
C PHE A 120 -6.74 -6.76 2.42
N HIS A 121 -5.63 -6.09 2.65
CA HIS A 121 -4.38 -6.72 3.09
C HIS A 121 -3.62 -5.82 4.05
N ASP A 122 -2.82 -6.42 4.94
CA ASP A 122 -1.96 -5.67 5.84
C ASP A 122 -0.65 -5.28 5.13
N ALA A 123 -0.48 -3.99 4.88
CA ALA A 123 0.72 -3.43 4.25
C ALA A 123 1.98 -3.59 5.13
N SER A 124 1.83 -3.90 6.42
CA SER A 124 2.97 -4.10 7.33
C SER A 124 3.80 -5.34 6.97
N TRP A 125 3.22 -6.31 6.27
CA TRP A 125 3.99 -7.40 5.66
C TRP A 125 5.04 -6.90 4.67
N LEU A 126 4.74 -5.85 3.91
CA LEU A 126 5.70 -5.23 2.98
C LEU A 126 6.79 -4.47 3.75
N ASP A 127 6.47 -3.87 4.88
CA ASP A 127 7.45 -3.21 5.74
C ASP A 127 8.43 -4.24 6.31
N TYR A 128 7.92 -5.39 6.75
CA TYR A 128 8.75 -6.52 7.14
C TYR A 128 9.66 -6.98 6.00
N LEU A 129 9.12 -7.18 4.79
CA LEU A 129 9.92 -7.59 3.62
C LEU A 129 11.03 -6.60 3.24
N ARG A 130 10.89 -5.32 3.61
CA ARG A 130 11.85 -4.24 3.31
C ARG A 130 12.91 -4.06 4.39
N LEU A 131 12.82 -4.74 5.53
CA LEU A 131 13.84 -4.64 6.57
C LEU A 131 15.19 -5.15 6.04
N PRO A 132 16.32 -4.58 6.50
CA PRO A 132 17.66 -4.98 6.08
C PRO A 132 18.07 -6.32 6.71
N HIS A 133 17.43 -7.40 6.28
CA HIS A 133 17.68 -8.76 6.73
C HIS A 133 17.62 -9.74 5.55
N SER A 134 18.25 -10.89 5.73
CA SER A 134 18.20 -11.96 4.72
C SER A 134 16.90 -12.73 4.87
N LEU A 135 16.06 -12.68 3.85
CA LEU A 135 14.84 -13.48 3.77
C LEU A 135 15.14 -14.78 3.02
N SER A 136 14.79 -15.92 3.62
CA SER A 136 14.76 -17.19 2.91
C SER A 136 13.52 -17.26 2.01
N LEU A 137 13.55 -18.14 0.99
CA LEU A 137 12.37 -18.39 0.15
C LEU A 137 11.15 -18.85 0.98
N SER A 138 11.38 -19.64 2.03
CA SER A 138 10.30 -20.08 2.92
C SER A 138 9.66 -18.92 3.68
N ALA A 139 10.45 -17.93 4.11
CA ALA A 139 9.92 -16.73 4.76
C ALA A 139 9.11 -15.88 3.78
N LEU A 140 9.56 -15.79 2.51
CA LEU A 140 8.80 -15.10 1.46
C LEU A 140 7.46 -15.79 1.17
N ASP A 141 7.45 -17.13 1.13
CA ASP A 141 6.21 -17.91 0.94
C ASP A 141 5.24 -17.74 2.12
N GLU A 142 5.75 -17.74 3.35
CA GLU A 142 4.95 -17.53 4.56
C GLU A 142 4.32 -16.13 4.59
N VAL A 143 5.12 -15.09 4.32
CA VAL A 143 4.62 -13.72 4.21
C VAL A 143 3.59 -13.60 3.09
N ALA A 144 3.82 -14.22 1.92
CA ALA A 144 2.87 -14.19 0.82
C ALA A 144 1.54 -14.87 1.16
N GLU A 145 1.58 -16.02 1.85
CA GLU A 145 0.38 -16.69 2.34
C GLU A 145 -0.40 -15.79 3.32
N HIS A 146 0.28 -15.20 4.30
CA HIS A 146 -0.36 -14.30 5.26
C HIS A 146 -0.96 -13.07 4.60
N TYR A 147 -0.17 -12.38 3.77
CA TYR A 147 -0.62 -11.21 3.02
C TYR A 147 -1.89 -11.51 2.22
N TRP A 148 -1.87 -12.54 1.37
CA TRP A 148 -3.01 -12.84 0.50
C TRP A 148 -4.23 -13.38 1.27
N SER A 149 -4.01 -14.17 2.32
CA SER A 149 -5.09 -14.65 3.20
C SER A 149 -5.77 -13.54 4.02
N GLY A 150 -5.22 -12.33 4.03
CA GLY A 150 -5.74 -11.19 4.78
C GLY A 150 -5.40 -11.21 6.27
N ARG A 151 -4.51 -12.11 6.71
CA ARG A 151 -4.05 -12.16 8.11
C ARG A 151 -3.12 -10.99 8.40
N THR A 152 -3.30 -10.34 9.54
CA THR A 152 -2.45 -9.21 9.95
C THR A 152 -1.17 -9.69 10.64
N VAL A 153 -0.14 -8.83 10.67
CA VAL A 153 1.10 -9.10 11.43
C VAL A 153 0.83 -9.31 12.93
N GLU A 154 -0.19 -8.64 13.45
CA GLU A 154 -0.65 -8.77 14.84
C GLU A 154 -1.32 -10.14 15.09
N GLU A 155 -2.22 -10.57 14.20
CA GLU A 155 -2.89 -11.87 14.29
C GLU A 155 -1.92 -13.06 14.20
N VAL A 156 -0.84 -12.90 13.46
CA VAL A 156 0.21 -13.93 13.32
C VAL A 156 1.19 -13.88 14.50
N GLY A 157 1.34 -12.74 15.17
CA GLY A 157 2.38 -12.53 16.17
C GLY A 157 3.76 -12.48 15.55
N LEU A 158 3.91 -11.68 14.48
CA LEU A 158 5.18 -11.52 13.77
C LEU A 158 6.30 -11.13 14.74
N MET A 159 7.45 -11.78 14.57
CA MET A 159 8.66 -11.52 15.36
C MET A 159 9.77 -11.00 14.46
N PHE A 160 10.54 -10.02 14.95
CA PHE A 160 11.76 -9.55 14.30
C PHE A 160 12.89 -9.49 15.34
N MET A 161 14.01 -10.18 15.06
CA MET A 161 15.14 -10.30 16.00
C MET A 161 14.75 -10.78 17.42
N ASN A 162 13.83 -11.75 17.51
CA ASN A 162 13.25 -12.27 18.75
C ASN A 162 12.42 -11.27 19.57
N GLU A 163 12.13 -10.10 19.02
CA GLU A 163 11.20 -9.15 19.62
C GLU A 163 9.85 -9.17 18.86
N PRO A 164 8.71 -9.03 19.54
CA PRO A 164 7.43 -8.91 18.89
C PRO A 164 7.37 -7.66 18.02
N TRP A 165 6.76 -7.79 16.84
CA TRP A 165 6.46 -6.67 15.97
C TRP A 165 5.54 -5.67 16.68
N GLN A 166 6.01 -4.43 16.85
CA GLN A 166 5.30 -3.41 17.64
C GLN A 166 4.40 -2.52 16.79
N ASP A 167 4.68 -2.41 15.49
CA ASP A 167 3.93 -1.49 14.63
C ASP A 167 2.52 -2.06 14.37
N PRO A 168 1.47 -1.25 14.52
CA PRO A 168 0.11 -1.69 14.23
C PRO A 168 -0.06 -2.04 12.75
N PRO A 169 -1.02 -2.92 12.43
CA PRO A 169 -1.35 -3.23 11.04
C PRO A 169 -1.85 -1.98 10.30
N VAL A 170 -1.65 -1.97 8.99
CA VAL A 170 -2.14 -0.91 8.10
C VAL A 170 -2.89 -1.59 6.97
N ILE A 171 -4.21 -1.46 6.95
CA ILE A 171 -5.03 -2.14 5.96
C ILE A 171 -5.06 -1.33 4.67
N GLU A 172 -4.38 -1.85 3.64
CA GLU A 172 -4.47 -1.36 2.28
C GLU A 172 -5.59 -2.09 1.53
N ALA A 173 -6.17 -1.39 0.56
CA ALA A 173 -7.20 -1.87 -0.33
C ALA A 173 -6.63 -1.94 -1.76
N LEU A 174 -6.62 -3.13 -2.36
CA LEU A 174 -6.34 -3.33 -3.78
C LEU A 174 -7.66 -3.20 -4.54
N TYR A 175 -7.85 -2.08 -5.22
CA TYR A 175 -9.11 -1.74 -5.83
C TYR A 175 -9.07 -1.78 -7.37
N GLN A 176 -10.11 -2.37 -7.97
CA GLN A 176 -10.38 -2.34 -9.41
C GLN A 176 -11.80 -1.85 -9.63
N GLY A 177 -11.96 -0.67 -10.23
CA GLY A 177 -13.26 -0.04 -10.45
C GLY A 177 -13.13 1.46 -10.70
N THR A 178 -14.26 2.16 -10.68
CA THR A 178 -14.29 3.62 -10.80
C THR A 178 -14.37 4.27 -9.42
N LEU A 179 -13.66 5.38 -9.22
CA LEU A 179 -13.72 6.19 -7.99
C LEU A 179 -14.20 7.60 -8.31
N GLU A 180 -14.90 8.21 -7.36
CA GLU A 180 -15.24 9.64 -7.37
C GLU A 180 -14.76 10.32 -6.09
N PRO A 181 -14.25 11.57 -6.18
CA PRO A 181 -13.80 12.30 -5.01
C PRO A 181 -14.97 12.69 -4.10
N VAL A 182 -14.80 12.52 -2.79
CA VAL A 182 -15.75 13.01 -1.81
C VAL A 182 -15.40 14.46 -1.45
N TRP A 183 -16.11 15.40 -2.07
CA TRP A 183 -15.97 16.82 -1.77
C TRP A 183 -16.59 17.12 -0.39
N GLY A 184 -15.76 17.47 0.60
CA GLY A 184 -16.23 17.86 1.94
C GLY A 184 -15.33 17.46 3.11
N HIS A 185 -14.35 16.56 2.90
CA HIS A 185 -13.39 16.13 3.92
C HIS A 185 -12.01 16.78 3.80
N ALA A 186 -11.92 17.99 3.23
CA ALA A 186 -10.67 18.75 3.14
C ALA A 186 -10.21 19.23 4.53
N ASN A 187 -9.67 18.34 5.34
CA ASN A 187 -8.82 18.73 6.46
C ASN A 187 -7.43 19.00 5.89
N GLN A 188 -7.13 20.27 5.68
CA GLN A 188 -5.77 20.74 5.45
C GLN A 188 -4.88 20.13 6.53
N SER A 189 -3.89 19.32 6.12
CA SER A 189 -2.85 18.92 7.07
C SER A 189 -2.12 20.18 7.50
N GLY A 190 -2.26 20.56 8.77
CA GLY A 190 -1.60 21.73 9.33
C GLY A 190 -0.10 21.73 9.04
N TRP A 191 0.42 22.90 8.68
CA TRP A 191 1.84 23.14 8.51
C TRP A 191 2.57 22.85 9.84
N LEU A 192 3.74 22.21 9.76
CA LEU A 192 4.61 22.08 10.93
C LEU A 192 5.06 23.49 11.37
N PRO A 193 4.97 23.84 12.66
CA PRO A 193 5.45 25.13 13.14
C PRO A 193 6.98 25.17 13.00
N GLY A 194 7.50 26.16 12.27
CA GLY A 194 8.95 26.42 12.20
C GLY A 194 9.55 26.78 10.84
N PHE A 195 8.78 26.76 9.74
CA PHE A 195 9.24 27.24 8.43
C PHE A 195 8.40 28.45 8.00
N ASN A 196 8.98 29.65 8.13
CA ASN A 196 8.57 30.89 7.45
C ASN A 196 9.64 31.25 6.42
#